data_AF-A0A2V9L5B0-F1
#
_entry.id   AF-A0A2V9L5B0-F1
#
_cell.length_a   1.000
_cell.length_b   1.000
_cell.length_c   1.000
_cell.angle_alpha   90.00
_cell.angle_beta   90.00
_cell.angle_gamma   90.00
#
_symmetry.space_group_name_H-M   'P 1'
#
loop_
_entity.id
_entity.type
_entity.pdbx_description
1 polymer ?
#
loop_
_entity_poly.entity_id
_entity_poly.type
_entity_poly.pdbx_seq_one_letter_code
_entity_poly.pdbx_strand_id
1 'polypeptide(L)'
;MRDLTLSSSEQLLTASQTVEEAFHMDEDSFRVFYDRTARPLWSYLARLLGDTTAADDLLQETYYRFLRARLPEMDEAYRKNYLFRIATNLMRDHWRRAAQSG
;
A
#
# COMPACT_ATOMS: atom_id res chain seq x y z
N MET A 1 30.08 16.72 -44.62
CA MET A 1 30.26 15.50 -43.81
C MET A 1 29.56 15.71 -42.47
N ARG A 2 28.24 15.62 -42.49
CA ARG A 2 27.31 15.50 -41.35
C ARG A 2 26.53 14.21 -41.66
N ASP A 3 26.31 13.31 -40.72
CA ASP A 3 25.33 13.44 -39.65
C ASP A 3 25.64 12.42 -38.54
N LEU A 4 25.68 12.86 -37.28
CA LEU A 4 24.61 12.79 -36.28
C LEU A 4 24.48 11.42 -35.59
N THR A 5 25.03 11.37 -34.38
CA THR A 5 24.31 10.97 -33.16
C THR A 5 23.22 9.90 -33.34
N LEU A 6 23.63 8.68 -33.70
CA LEU A 6 22.86 7.48 -33.38
C LEU A 6 23.40 6.97 -32.04
N SER A 7 22.61 7.15 -30.98
CA SER A 7 22.70 6.53 -29.64
C SER A 7 22.59 7.55 -28.51
N SER A 8 21.43 8.20 -28.45
CA SER A 8 20.94 8.85 -27.23
C SER A 8 19.42 8.65 -27.10
N SER A 9 18.72 8.39 -28.21
CA SER A 9 17.28 8.16 -28.26
C SER A 9 16.85 6.78 -27.74
N GLU A 10 17.64 5.73 -27.90
CA GLU A 10 17.29 4.38 -27.42
C GLU A 10 17.49 4.23 -25.90
N GLN A 11 18.42 4.99 -25.30
CA GLN A 11 18.64 4.94 -23.85
C GLN A 11 17.53 5.64 -23.06
N LEU A 12 16.85 6.64 -23.63
CA LEU A 12 15.72 7.32 -22.98
C LEU A 12 14.45 6.45 -22.91
N LEU A 13 14.23 5.56 -23.89
CA LEU A 13 13.05 4.68 -23.92
C LEU A 13 13.13 3.58 -22.84
N THR A 14 14.33 3.07 -22.55
CA THR A 14 14.55 2.10 -21.46
C THR A 14 14.57 2.77 -20.08
N ALA A 15 15.07 4.02 -19.98
CA ALA A 15 15.03 4.77 -18.72
C ALA A 15 13.60 5.16 -18.31
N SER A 16 12.65 5.25 -19.25
CA SER A 16 11.23 5.49 -18.96
C SER A 16 10.51 4.26 -18.38
N GLN A 17 11.16 3.11 -18.26
CA GLN A 17 10.67 1.96 -17.47
C GLN A 17 10.95 2.13 -15.97
N THR A 18 11.25 3.35 -15.51
CA THR A 18 11.28 3.75 -14.11
C THR A 18 9.94 3.40 -13.44
N VAL A 19 9.90 2.21 -12.85
CA VAL A 19 9.02 1.83 -11.73
C VAL A 19 7.61 2.41 -11.87
N GLU A 20 6.84 1.92 -12.85
CA GLU A 20 5.40 1.93 -12.65
C GLU A 20 5.16 1.18 -11.33
N GLU A 21 4.69 1.90 -10.32
CA GLU A 21 4.36 1.36 -9.01
C GLU A 21 3.13 0.46 -9.15
N ALA A 22 3.31 -0.69 -9.81
CA ALA A 22 2.23 -1.57 -10.17
C ALA A 22 1.67 -2.22 -8.91
N PHE A 23 0.36 -2.07 -8.71
CA PHE A 23 -0.35 -2.87 -7.74
C PHE A 23 -0.30 -4.35 -8.17
N HIS A 24 -0.02 -5.22 -7.21
CA HIS A 24 0.13 -6.66 -7.48
C HIS A 24 -1.20 -7.43 -7.44
N MET A 25 -2.30 -6.75 -7.12
CA MET A 25 -3.66 -7.29 -7.09
C MET A 25 -4.52 -6.54 -8.12
N ASP A 26 -5.30 -7.27 -8.91
CA ASP A 26 -6.25 -6.69 -9.85
C ASP A 26 -7.46 -6.05 -9.14
N GLU A 27 -8.18 -5.19 -9.86
CA GLU A 27 -9.29 -4.39 -9.33
C GLU A 27 -10.46 -5.23 -8.80
N ASP A 28 -10.86 -6.29 -9.51
CA ASP A 28 -12.00 -7.13 -9.11
C ASP A 28 -11.68 -7.94 -7.85
N SER A 29 -10.48 -8.53 -7.80
CA SER A 29 -9.97 -9.21 -6.60
C SER A 29 -9.89 -8.25 -5.42
N PHE A 30 -9.42 -7.01 -5.65
CA PHE A 30 -9.36 -5.99 -4.62
C PHE A 30 -10.74 -5.61 -4.11
N ARG A 31 -11.71 -5.37 -4.99
CA ARG A 31 -13.08 -4.99 -4.60
C ARG A 31 -13.71 -6.01 -3.66
N VAL A 32 -13.64 -7.29 -4.02
CA VAL A 32 -14.17 -8.39 -3.19
C VAL A 32 -13.46 -8.46 -1.84
N PHE A 33 -12.14 -8.29 -1.83
CA PHE A 33 -11.36 -8.32 -0.60
C PHE A 33 -11.65 -7.11 0.30
N TYR A 34 -11.76 -5.92 -0.29
CA TYR A 34 -12.06 -4.67 0.40
C TYR A 34 -13.43 -4.73 1.07
N ASP A 35 -14.48 -5.15 0.35
CA ASP A 35 -15.84 -5.26 0.88
C ASP A 35 -15.90 -6.15 2.14
N ARG A 36 -15.07 -7.20 2.18
CA ARG A 36 -15.01 -8.16 3.30
C ARG A 36 -14.17 -7.67 4.47
N THR A 37 -13.16 -6.83 4.23
CA THR A 37 -12.13 -6.53 5.24
C THR A 37 -12.10 -5.09 5.71
N ALA A 38 -12.63 -4.13 4.94
CA ALA A 38 -12.55 -2.70 5.26
C ALA A 38 -13.29 -2.36 6.56
N ARG A 39 -14.55 -2.78 6.71
CA ARG A 39 -15.33 -2.46 7.91
C ARG A 39 -14.76 -3.10 9.19
N PRO A 40 -14.38 -4.39 9.22
CA PRO A 40 -13.68 -4.98 10.37
C PRO A 40 -12.36 -4.30 10.69
N LEU A 41 -11.56 -3.97 9.67
CA LEU A 41 -10.26 -3.33 9.84
C LEU A 41 -10.40 -1.91 10.40
N TRP A 42 -11.31 -1.12 9.84
CA TRP A 42 -11.61 0.22 10.32
C TRP A 42 -12.09 0.19 11.78
N SER A 43 -12.99 -0.74 12.12
CA SER A 43 -13.51 -0.88 13.49
C SER A 43 -12.41 -1.27 14.49
N TYR A 44 -11.42 -2.04 14.04
CA TYR A 44 -10.23 -2.38 14.81
C TYR A 44 -9.35 -1.15 15.05
N LEU A 45 -9.03 -0.39 13.99
CA LEU A 45 -8.23 0.82 14.08
C LEU A 45 -8.90 1.91 14.93
N ALA A 46 -10.19 2.19 14.71
CA ALA A 46 -10.95 3.19 15.46
C ALA A 46 -10.99 2.89 16.97
N ARG A 47 -11.13 1.61 17.33
CA ARG A 47 -11.09 1.18 18.75
C ARG A 47 -9.74 1.40 19.40
N LEU A 48 -8.65 1.19 18.66
CA LEU A 48 -7.31 1.32 19.21
C LEU A 48 -6.87 2.78 19.28
N LEU A 49 -7.09 3.54 18.21
CA LEU A 49 -6.67 4.93 18.12
C LEU A 49 -7.55 5.87 18.96
N GLY A 50 -8.82 5.55 19.16
CA GLY A 50 -9.79 6.46 19.80
C GLY A 50 -10.12 7.70 18.96
N ASP A 51 -9.62 7.77 17.73
CA ASP A 51 -9.80 8.85 16.76
C ASP A 51 -10.22 8.25 15.42
N THR A 52 -11.42 8.62 14.95
CA THR A 52 -11.98 8.13 13.69
C THR A 52 -11.24 8.69 12.47
N THR A 53 -10.72 9.92 12.55
CA THR A 53 -9.97 10.55 11.46
C THR A 53 -8.65 9.81 11.26
N ALA A 54 -7.93 9.56 12.36
CA ALA A 54 -6.71 8.76 12.31
C ALA A 54 -6.99 7.32 11.82
N ALA A 55 -8.15 6.76 12.16
CA ALA A 55 -8.54 5.43 11.67
C ALA A 55 -8.79 5.40 10.16
N ASP A 56 -9.43 6.43 9.59
CA ASP A 56 -9.63 6.55 8.14
C ASP A 56 -8.28 6.68 7.41
N ASP A 57 -7.37 7.50 7.92
CA ASP A 57 -6.03 7.67 7.34
C ASP A 57 -5.23 6.36 7.37
N LEU A 58 -5.22 5.67 8.52
CA LEU A 58 -4.52 4.40 8.65
C LEU A 58 -5.17 3.28 7.83
N LEU A 59 -6.49 3.30 7.62
CA LEU A 59 -7.17 2.36 6.74
C LEU A 59 -6.68 2.51 5.30
N GLN A 60 -6.66 3.74 4.79
CA GLN A 60 -6.19 4.05 3.43
C GLN A 60 -4.72 3.63 3.24
N GLU A 61 -3.84 4.05 4.15
CA GLU A 61 -2.41 3.71 4.10
C GLU A 61 -2.18 2.20 4.22
N THR A 62 -3.00 1.48 4.99
CA THR A 62 -2.92 0.02 5.10
C THR A 62 -3.16 -0.64 3.74
N TYR A 63 -4.23 -0.27 3.03
CA TYR A 63 -4.55 -0.83 1.72
C TYR A 63 -3.52 -0.41 0.67
N TYR A 64 -3.07 0.83 0.70
CA TYR A 64 -2.01 1.31 -0.19
C TYR A 64 -0.74 0.44 -0.07
N ARG A 65 -0.25 0.22 1.16
CA ARG A 65 0.91 -0.65 1.39
C ARG A 65 0.64 -2.11 1.03
N PHE A 66 -0.58 -2.59 1.27
CA PHE A 66 -0.98 -3.95 0.94
C PHE A 66 -0.96 -4.20 -0.57
N LEU A 67 -1.57 -3.32 -1.36
CA LEU A 67 -1.65 -3.44 -2.82
C LEU A 67 -0.28 -3.34 -3.50
N ARG A 68 0.65 -2.60 -2.90
CA ARG A 68 2.05 -2.50 -3.35
C ARG A 68 2.95 -3.63 -2.87
N ALA A 69 2.50 -4.45 -1.92
CA ALA A 69 3.31 -5.54 -1.42
C ALA A 69 3.39 -6.67 -2.45
N ARG A 70 4.60 -7.09 -2.80
CA ARG A 70 4.81 -8.30 -3.60
C ARG A 70 4.59 -9.52 -2.71
N LEU A 71 3.37 -10.04 -2.72
CA LEU A 71 2.97 -11.20 -1.95
C LEU A 71 3.16 -12.48 -2.77
N PRO A 72 3.68 -13.58 -2.20
CA PRO A 72 3.51 -14.91 -2.81
C PRO A 72 2.02 -15.25 -2.98
N GLU A 73 1.73 -16.31 -3.73
CA GLU A 73 0.37 -16.87 -3.74
C GLU A 73 -0.05 -17.19 -2.30
N MET A 74 -1.18 -16.62 -1.92
CA MET A 74 -1.73 -16.69 -0.56
C MET A 74 -3.19 -17.06 -0.65
N ASP A 75 -3.68 -17.76 0.34
CA ASP A 75 -5.12 -17.86 0.55
C ASP A 75 -5.68 -16.54 1.11
N GLU A 76 -7.01 -16.46 1.19
CA GLU A 76 -7.69 -15.27 1.67
C GLU A 76 -7.44 -14.99 3.17
N ALA A 77 -7.28 -16.03 3.98
CA ALA A 77 -7.02 -15.91 5.41
C ALA A 77 -5.65 -15.28 5.66
N TYR A 78 -4.63 -15.72 4.93
CA TYR A 78 -3.29 -15.18 5.01
C TYR A 78 -3.25 -13.73 4.51
N ARG A 79 -3.93 -13.40 3.40
CA ARG A 79 -4.05 -12.01 2.93
C ARG A 79 -4.66 -11.11 4.00
N LYS A 80 -5.75 -11.54 4.64
CA LYS A 80 -6.38 -10.82 5.74
C LYS A 80 -5.43 -10.64 6.92
N ASN A 81 -4.74 -11.70 7.34
CA ASN A 81 -3.78 -11.61 8.44
C ASN A 81 -2.64 -10.63 8.13
N TYR A 82 -2.15 -10.64 6.89
CA TYR A 82 -1.11 -9.72 6.43
C TYR A 82 -1.60 -8.26 6.41
N LEU A 83 -2.83 -8.02 5.96
CA LEU A 83 -3.49 -6.70 6.00
C LEU A 83 -3.54 -6.14 7.44
N PHE A 84 -4.01 -6.94 8.40
CA PHE A 84 -4.06 -6.53 9.81
C PHE A 84 -2.67 -6.33 10.41
N ARG A 85 -1.67 -7.08 9.96
CA ARG A 85 -0.27 -6.88 10.37
C ARG A 85 0.25 -5.51 9.93
N ILE A 86 -0.02 -5.10 8.69
CA ILE A 86 0.34 -3.76 8.20
C ILE A 86 -0.31 -2.70 9.09
N ALA A 87 -1.62 -2.80 9.31
CA ALA A 87 -2.38 -1.84 10.11
C ALA A 87 -1.84 -1.72 11.55
N THR A 88 -1.53 -2.85 12.18
CA THR A 88 -0.98 -2.85 13.54
C THR A 88 0.38 -2.16 13.60
N ASN A 89 1.22 -2.34 12.57
CA ASN A 89 2.52 -1.67 12.49
C ASN A 89 2.35 -0.15 12.30
N LEU A 90 1.45 0.26 11.41
CA LEU A 90 1.12 1.68 11.19
C LEU A 90 0.61 2.36 12.46
N MET A 91 -0.28 1.68 13.21
CA MET A 91 -0.81 2.19 14.47
C MET A 91 0.30 2.37 15.52
N ARG A 92 1.19 1.38 15.67
CA ARG A 92 2.35 1.50 16.58
C ARG A 92 3.24 2.69 16.19
N ASP A 93 3.47 2.88 14.90
CA ASP A 93 4.24 4.02 14.38
C ASP A 93 3.52 5.36 14.58
N HIS A 94 2.19 5.39 14.52
CA HIS A 94 1.39 6.56 14.81
C HIS A 94 1.57 7.00 16.27
N TRP A 95 1.42 6.09 17.24
CA TRP A 95 1.65 6.42 18.66
C TRP A 95 3.09 6.80 18.98
N ARG A 96 4.05 6.10 18.38
CA ARG A 96 5.47 6.41 18.56
C ARG A 96 5.79 7.84 18.11
N ARG A 97 5.18 8.32 17.03
CA ARG A 97 5.34 9.71 16.56
C ARG A 97 4.64 10.71 17.46
N ALA A 98 3.41 10.42 17.89
CA ALA A 98 2.68 11.27 18.84
C ALA A 98 3.47 11.51 20.14
N ALA A 99 4.14 10.47 20.66
CA ALA A 99 4.98 10.56 21.87
C ALA A 99 6.29 11.37 21.68
N GLN A 100 6.74 11.61 20.45
CA GLN A 100 7.95 12.40 20.16
C GLN A 100 7.63 13.87 19.91
N SER A 101 6.36 14.22 19.70
CA SER A 101 5.90 15.59 19.37
C SER A 101 5.32 16.35 20.55
N GLY A 102 5.31 15.77 21.75
CA GLY A 102 4.90 16.39 23.01
C GLY A 102 6.02 16.35 24.03
#